data_AF-A0A7X9EUA4-F1
#
_entry.id   AF-A0A7X9EUA4-F1
#
_cell.length_a   1.000
_cell.length_b   1.000
_cell.length_c   1.000
_cell.angle_alpha   90.00
_cell.angle_beta   90.00
_cell.angle_gamma   90.00
#
_symmetry.space_group_name_H-M   'P 1'
#
loop_
_entity.id
_entity.type
_entity.pdbx_description
1 polymer ?
#
loop_
_entity_poly.entity_id
_entity_poly.type
_entity_poly.pdbx_seq_one_letter_code
_entity_poly.pdbx_strand_id
1 'polypeptide(L)'
;LETILMLLLPAALLAYFLKTIPPSVKDYRLIRILLLAGTASFYGGLLFMGSNPGVQSILKLAGACAFFTGVAFYNMRRPNQEANTGAPSSDERPGNDNRS
;
A
#
# COMPACT_ATOMS: atom_id res chain seq x y z
N LEU A 1 -14.79 -15.76 -18.06
CA LEU A 1 -14.94 -15.33 -16.65
C LEU A 1 -13.57 -15.04 -16.02
N GLU A 2 -12.63 -15.97 -16.12
CA GLU A 2 -11.27 -15.86 -15.56
C GLU A 2 -10.51 -14.61 -16.01
N THR A 3 -10.55 -14.26 -17.30
CA THR A 3 -9.88 -13.07 -17.85
C THR A 3 -10.49 -11.76 -17.33
N ILE A 4 -11.80 -11.74 -17.09
CA ILE A 4 -12.51 -10.57 -16.53
C ILE A 4 -12.09 -10.38 -15.07
N LEU A 5 -12.02 -11.47 -14.30
CA LEU A 5 -11.51 -11.46 -12.92
C LEU A 5 -10.03 -11.03 -12.88
N MET A 6 -9.18 -11.53 -13.78
CA MET A 6 -7.78 -11.11 -13.90
C MET A 6 -7.65 -9.63 -14.25
N LEU A 7 -8.66 -9.03 -14.89
CA LEU A 7 -8.65 -7.62 -15.27
C LEU A 7 -9.21 -6.73 -14.16
N LEU A 8 -10.26 -7.17 -13.47
CA LEU A 8 -10.95 -6.41 -12.40
C LEU A 8 -10.20 -6.45 -11.07
N LEU A 9 -9.61 -7.60 -10.70
CA LEU A 9 -8.96 -7.77 -9.40
C LEU A 9 -7.78 -6.79 -9.19
N PRO A 10 -6.84 -6.61 -10.14
CA PRO A 10 -5.71 -5.69 -9.95
C PRO A 10 -6.16 -4.23 -9.91
N ALA A 11 -7.18 -3.86 -10.70
CA ALA A 11 -7.76 -2.51 -10.68
C ALA A 11 -8.47 -2.21 -9.36
N ALA A 12 -9.27 -3.14 -8.84
CA ALA A 12 -9.97 -2.98 -7.57
C ALA A 12 -8.97 -2.87 -6.40
N LEU A 13 -7.92 -3.70 -6.39
CA LEU A 13 -6.83 -3.63 -5.42
C LEU A 13 -6.10 -2.29 -5.49
N LEU A 14 -5.75 -1.82 -6.69
CA LEU A 14 -5.10 -0.52 -6.86
C LEU A 14 -5.99 0.63 -6.34
N ALA A 15 -7.29 0.62 -6.68
CA ALA A 15 -8.24 1.64 -6.22
C ALA A 15 -8.37 1.65 -4.69
N TYR A 16 -8.41 0.47 -4.06
CA TYR A 16 -8.43 0.34 -2.60
C TYR A 16 -7.17 0.92 -1.96
N PHE A 17 -5.99 0.62 -2.50
CA PHE A 17 -4.71 1.14 -1.97
C PHE A 17 -4.56 2.65 -2.19
N LEU A 18 -5.00 3.18 -3.33
CA LEU A 18 -4.99 4.62 -3.57
C LEU A 18 -5.91 5.38 -2.61
N LYS A 19 -7.04 4.77 -2.21
CA LYS A 19 -7.96 5.34 -1.22
C LYS A 19 -7.39 5.30 0.21
N THR A 20 -6.62 4.27 0.56
CA THR A 20 -6.06 4.08 1.91
C THR A 20 -4.72 4.81 2.13
N ILE A 21 -3.99 5.13 1.07
CA ILE A 21 -2.72 5.86 1.16
C ILE A 21 -2.99 7.38 1.24
N PRO A 22 -2.60 8.09 2.32
CA PRO A 22 -2.76 9.54 2.39
C PRO A 22 -1.94 10.25 1.30
N PRO A 23 -2.52 11.22 0.57
CA PRO A 23 -1.88 11.84 -0.60
C PRO A 23 -0.71 12.77 -0.29
N SER A 24 -0.58 13.24 0.94
CA SER A 24 0.31 14.34 1.30
C SER A 24 1.75 13.92 1.61
N VAL A 25 2.01 12.64 1.86
CA VAL A 25 3.28 12.24 2.47
C VAL A 25 4.25 11.74 1.40
N LYS A 26 5.39 12.43 1.27
CA LYS A 26 6.44 12.18 0.27
C LYS A 26 6.92 10.71 0.29
N ASP A 27 6.90 10.08 1.46
CA ASP A 27 7.23 8.68 1.68
C ASP A 27 6.31 7.67 0.98
N TYR A 28 5.07 8.05 0.70
CA TYR A 28 4.10 7.18 0.04
C TYR A 28 4.05 7.39 -1.47
N ARG A 29 4.77 8.39 -2.00
CA ARG A 29 4.91 8.60 -3.43
C ARG A 29 5.58 7.39 -4.10
N LEU A 30 6.62 6.85 -3.47
CA LEU A 30 7.32 5.66 -3.97
C LEU A 30 6.39 4.44 -4.00
N ILE A 31 5.59 4.25 -2.95
CA ILE A 31 4.61 3.15 -2.86
C ILE A 31 3.57 3.25 -3.97
N ARG A 32 3.02 4.46 -4.22
CA ARG A 32 2.07 4.69 -5.31
C ARG A 32 2.65 4.39 -6.68
N ILE A 33 3.89 4.80 -6.92
CA ILE A 33 4.61 4.49 -8.17
C ILE A 33 4.79 2.98 -8.31
N LEU A 34 5.17 2.28 -7.23
CA LEU A 34 5.32 0.82 -7.24
C LEU A 34 4.01 0.10 -7.56
N LEU A 35 2.90 0.51 -6.94
CA LEU A 35 1.58 -0.06 -7.18
C LEU A 35 1.13 0.19 -8.62
N LEU A 36 1.25 1.43 -9.11
CA LEU A 36 0.91 1.78 -10.49
C LEU A 36 1.76 1.03 -11.51
N ALA A 37 3.08 0.95 -11.30
CA ALA A 37 4.00 0.22 -12.17
C ALA A 37 3.71 -1.29 -12.16
N GLY A 38 3.38 -1.86 -11.00
CA GLY A 38 2.98 -3.26 -10.87
C GLY A 38 1.69 -3.56 -11.64
N THR A 39 0.66 -2.73 -11.48
CA THR A 39 -0.60 -2.86 -12.22
C THR A 39 -0.40 -2.68 -13.72
N ALA A 40 0.39 -1.69 -14.15
CA ALA A 40 0.70 -1.46 -15.56
C ALA A 40 1.46 -2.64 -16.18
N SER A 41 2.42 -3.21 -15.46
CA SER A 41 3.19 -4.38 -15.91
C SER A 41 2.31 -5.62 -16.05
N PHE A 42 1.37 -5.81 -15.12
CA PHE A 42 0.41 -6.91 -15.18
C PHE A 42 -0.52 -6.81 -16.40
N TYR A 43 -1.04 -5.61 -16.69
CA TYR A 43 -1.83 -5.36 -17.91
C TYR A 43 -0.98 -5.45 -19.18
N GLY A 44 0.28 -5.01 -19.13
CA GLY A 44 1.24 -5.22 -20.21
C GLY A 44 1.38 -6.71 -20.54
N GLY A 45 1.51 -7.57 -19.53
CA GLY A 45 1.55 -9.02 -19.70
C GLY A 45 0.30 -9.61 -20.35
N LEU A 46 -0.88 -9.03 -20.09
CA LEU A 46 -2.13 -9.43 -20.75
C LEU A 46 -2.12 -9.13 -22.26
N LEU A 47 -1.44 -8.07 -22.71
CA LEU A 47 -1.31 -7.78 -24.15
C LEU A 47 -0.48 -8.82 -24.90
N PHE A 48 0.43 -9.53 -24.21
CA PHE A 48 1.26 -10.59 -24.80
C PHE A 48 0.63 -11.99 -24.71
N MET A 49 -0.60 -12.11 -24.21
CA MET A 49 -1.28 -13.39 -23.94
C MET A 49 -1.45 -14.31 -25.15
N GLY A 50 -1.34 -13.80 -26.38
CA GLY A 50 -1.37 -14.60 -27.61
C GLY A 50 -0.04 -14.68 -28.37
N SER A 51 0.90 -13.78 -28.11
CA SER A 51 2.12 -13.66 -28.92
C SER A 51 3.32 -14.36 -28.28
N ASN A 52 3.45 -14.28 -26.95
CA ASN A 52 4.64 -14.80 -26.27
C ASN A 52 4.32 -15.19 -24.81
N PRO A 53 3.98 -16.47 -24.55
CA PRO A 53 3.51 -16.91 -23.23
C PRO A 53 4.59 -16.80 -22.13
N GLY A 54 5.87 -16.88 -22.50
CA GLY A 54 6.99 -16.66 -21.57
C GLY A 54 7.04 -15.21 -21.08
N VAL A 55 6.94 -14.26 -22.01
CA VAL A 55 6.92 -12.81 -21.69
C VAL A 55 5.69 -12.47 -20.86
N GLN A 56 4.51 -13.01 -21.21
CA GLN A 56 3.29 -12.85 -20.41
C GLN A 56 3.51 -13.28 -18.95
N SER A 57 4.06 -14.47 -18.74
CA SER A 57 4.24 -15.04 -17.40
C SER A 57 5.23 -14.23 -16.57
N ILE A 58 6.33 -13.78 -17.19
CA ILE A 58 7.34 -12.93 -16.55
C ILE A 58 6.73 -11.57 -16.18
N LEU A 59 5.99 -10.92 -17.08
CA LEU A 59 5.37 -9.61 -16.80
C LEU A 59 4.29 -9.71 -15.70
N LYS A 60 3.47 -10.77 -15.72
CA LYS A 60 2.49 -11.02 -14.66
C LYS A 60 3.16 -11.24 -13.31
N LEU A 61 4.22 -12.05 -13.27
CA LEU A 61 4.99 -12.31 -12.05
C LEU A 61 5.68 -11.03 -11.54
N ALA A 62 6.34 -10.28 -12.41
CA ALA A 62 6.99 -9.02 -12.07
C ALA A 62 5.98 -7.98 -11.55
N GLY A 63 4.82 -7.86 -12.21
CA GLY A 63 3.73 -7.00 -11.77
C GLY A 63 3.19 -7.38 -10.39
N ALA A 64 2.97 -8.68 -10.16
CA ALA A 64 2.53 -9.19 -8.87
C ALA A 64 3.56 -8.94 -7.75
N CYS A 65 4.85 -9.18 -8.02
CA CYS A 65 5.94 -8.92 -7.07
C CYS A 65 6.06 -7.44 -6.71
N ALA A 66 5.97 -6.54 -7.70
CA ALA A 66 5.99 -5.10 -7.47
C ALA A 66 4.79 -4.65 -6.62
N PHE A 67 3.59 -5.19 -6.92
CA PHE A 67 2.39 -4.92 -6.15
C PHE A 67 2.54 -5.39 -4.70
N PHE A 68 2.96 -6.64 -4.49
CA PHE A 68 3.15 -7.23 -3.16
C PHE A 68 4.20 -6.48 -2.35
N THR A 69 5.31 -6.08 -2.98
CA THR A 69 6.35 -5.27 -2.34
C THR A 69 5.80 -3.91 -1.92
N GLY A 70 5.00 -3.25 -2.77
CA GLY A 70 4.36 -1.97 -2.44
C GLY A 70 3.41 -2.09 -1.25
N VAL A 71 2.61 -3.16 -1.21
CA VAL A 71 1.70 -3.46 -0.09
C VAL A 71 2.45 -3.80 1.19
N ALA A 72 3.48 -4.64 1.13
CA ALA A 72 4.29 -5.01 2.28
C ALA A 72 4.98 -3.77 2.87
N PHE A 73 5.56 -2.92 2.02
CA PHE A 73 6.21 -1.69 2.44
C PHE A 73 5.21 -0.68 3.03
N TYR A 74 3.99 -0.61 2.50
CA TYR A 74 2.90 0.16 3.09
C TYR A 74 2.53 -0.34 4.49
N ASN A 75 2.39 -1.66 4.68
CA ASN A 75 2.06 -2.22 5.98
C ASN A 75 3.19 -2.02 7.01
N MET A 76 4.45 -2.15 6.61
CA MET A 76 5.61 -1.86 7.47
C MET A 76 5.72 -0.38 7.84
N ARG A 77 5.38 0.52 6.92
CA ARG A 77 5.41 1.98 7.14
C ARG A 77 4.14 2.52 7.78
N ARG A 78 3.08 1.71 7.90
CA ARG A 78 1.85 2.09 8.59
C ARG A 78 2.25 2.29 10.06
N PRO A 79 2.35 3.53 10.55
CA PRO A 79 2.65 3.73 11.95
C PRO A 79 1.51 3.09 12.73
N ASN A 80 1.83 2.32 13.75
CA ASN A 80 0.87 1.81 14.73
C ASN A 80 0.07 3.00 15.29
N GLN A 81 -1.04 3.35 14.63
CA GLN A 81 -2.02 4.32 15.12
C GLN A 81 -2.83 3.76 16.30
N GLU A 82 -2.44 2.59 16.83
CA GLU A 82 -3.03 1.96 18.02
C GLU A 82 -2.12 2.03 19.26
N ALA A 83 -0.95 2.67 19.22
CA ALA A 83 -0.10 2.82 20.42
C ALA A 83 -0.20 4.19 21.11
N ASN A 84 -1.16 5.04 20.75
CA ASN A 84 -1.34 6.33 21.42
C ASN A 84 -2.81 6.78 21.52
N THR A 85 -3.70 5.84 21.79
CA THR A 85 -5.08 6.13 22.18
C THR A 85 -5.18 6.15 23.71
N GLY A 86 -4.97 7.34 24.26
CA GLY A 86 -5.73 7.82 25.42
C GLY A 86 -5.62 7.04 26.72
N ALA A 87 -4.57 7.33 27.49
CA ALA A 87 -4.79 7.72 28.88
C ALA A 87 -4.19 9.12 29.06
N PRO A 88 -4.97 10.19 29.23
CA PRO A 88 -4.44 11.35 29.91
C PRO A 88 -4.15 10.86 31.33
N SER A 89 -2.89 10.70 31.71
CA SER A 89 -2.52 10.61 33.12
C SER A 89 -2.77 12.00 33.71
N SER A 90 -4.03 12.24 34.06
CA SER A 90 -4.49 13.32 34.91
C SER A 90 -3.94 13.14 36.32
N ASP A 91 -2.62 13.25 36.46
CA ASP A 91 -1.90 13.30 37.74
C ASP A 91 -0.76 14.34 37.68
N GLU A 92 -0.88 15.37 36.83
CA GLU A 92 -0.32 16.68 37.19
C GLU A 92 -1.25 17.29 38.25
N ARG A 93 -1.07 16.85 39.50
CA ARG A 93 -1.60 17.55 40.67
C ARG A 93 -0.61 18.66 41.01
N PRO A 94 -0.94 19.94 40.81
CA PRO A 94 -0.09 21.03 41.26
C PRO A 94 -0.39 21.28 42.75
N GLY A 95 0.49 20.82 43.63
CA GLY A 95 0.68 21.37 44.98
C GLY A 95 2.17 21.65 45.09
N ASN A 96 2.64 22.88 44.90
CA ASN A 96 2.47 24.07 45.75
C ASN A 96 2.76 23.82 47.22
N ASP A 97 4.00 23.44 47.50
CA ASP A 97 4.56 23.40 48.84
C ASP A 97 5.67 24.46 48.89
N ASN A 98 5.25 25.72 48.92
CA ASN A 98 6.11 26.88 49.08
C ASN A 98 6.11 27.27 50.58
N ARG A 99 7.31 27.39 51.18
CA ARG A 99 7.63 27.88 52.55
C ARG A 99 7.36 26.89 53.70
N SER A 100 8.23 26.70 54.71
CA SER A 100 9.18 27.61 55.37
C SER A 100 10.32 26.82 56.02
#